data_AF-A0A4V2SW04-F1
#
_entry.id   AF-A0A4V2SW04-F1
#
_cell.length_a   1.000
_cell.length_b   1.000
_cell.length_c   1.000
_cell.angle_alpha   90.00
_cell.angle_beta   90.00
_cell.angle_gamma   90.00
#
_symmetry.space_group_name_H-M   'P 1'
#
loop_
_entity.id
_entity.type
_entity.pdbx_description
1 polymer ?
#
loop_
_entity_poly.entity_id
_entity_poly.type
_entity_poly.pdbx_seq_one_letter_code
_entity_poly.pdbx_strand_id
1 'polypeptide(L)' 'MKRRLAYAGADHDIFSDGAIDEIYRFSSGAARLINKVCTHCLLYGAQNQRRIIDDHMVKLVIQGELA' A
#
# COMPACT_ATOMS: atom_id res chain seq x y z
N MET A 1 -5.75 11.99 -11.38
CA MET A 1 -4.63 11.11 -10.98
C MET A 1 -3.87 10.43 -12.12
N LYS A 2 -4.33 10.37 -13.38
CA LYS A 2 -3.67 9.57 -14.46
C LYS A 2 -2.32 10.10 -15.02
N ARG A 3 -1.82 11.26 -14.57
CA ARG A 3 -0.65 11.93 -15.21
C ARG A 3 0.67 11.81 -14.46
N ARG A 4 0.69 11.27 -13.24
CA ARG A 4 1.91 11.18 -12.42
C ARG A 4 2.57 9.79 -12.42
N LEU A 5 1.83 8.74 -12.79
CA LEU A 5 2.35 7.37 -12.84
C LEU A 5 3.24 7.12 -14.07
N ALA A 6 2.93 7.73 -15.22
CA ALA A 6 3.69 7.56 -16.45
C ALA A 6 5.12 8.13 -16.41
N TYR A 7 5.44 9.03 -15.47
CA TYR A 7 6.75 9.68 -15.38
C TYR A 7 7.79 8.86 -14.60
N ALA A 8 7.36 7.88 -13.79
CA ALA A 8 8.24 7.23 -12.83
C ALA A 8 8.94 5.95 -13.35
N GLY A 9 8.66 5.50 -14.57
CA GLY A 9 9.29 4.29 -15.13
C GLY A 9 9.02 3.01 -14.30
N ALA A 10 7.95 2.99 -13.51
CA ALA A 10 7.54 1.83 -12.75
C ALA A 10 6.79 0.88 -13.69
N ASP A 11 7.52 -0.05 -14.29
CA ASP A 11 6.94 -1.08 -15.16
C ASP A 11 6.12 -2.12 -14.36
N HIS A 12 6.07 -2.03 -13.02
CA HIS A 12 5.21 -2.85 -12.15
C HIS A 12 4.78 -2.06 -10.90
N ASP A 13 3.47 -1.93 -10.67
CA ASP A 13 2.93 -1.33 -9.45
C ASP A 13 3.12 -2.28 -8.25
N ILE A 14 3.79 -1.79 -7.19
CA ILE A 14 4.00 -2.56 -5.95
C ILE A 14 2.68 -2.72 -5.19
N PHE A 15 1.76 -1.77 -5.34
CA PHE A 15 0.43 -1.80 -4.73
C PHE A 15 -0.62 -1.89 -5.84
N SER A 16 -1.61 -2.77 -5.68
CA SER A 16 -2.77 -2.76 -6.57
C SER A 16 -3.60 -1.49 -6.39
N ASP A 17 -4.39 -1.13 -7.40
CA ASP A 17 -5.33 0.01 -7.31
C ASP A 17 -6.23 -0.11 -6.06
N GLY A 18 -6.72 -1.32 -5.75
CA GLY A 18 -7.53 -1.58 -4.56
C GLY A 18 -6.76 -1.37 -3.24
N ALA A 19 -5.46 -1.69 -3.22
CA ALA A 19 -4.60 -1.43 -2.06
C ALA A 19 -4.44 0.08 -1.83
N ILE A 20 -4.28 0.87 -2.89
CA ILE A 20 -4.16 2.34 -2.81
C ILE A 20 -5.44 2.96 -2.25
N ASP A 21 -6.61 2.54 -2.74
CA ASP A 21 -7.90 3.02 -2.24
C ASP A 21 -8.08 2.72 -0.74
N GLU A 22 -7.66 1.53 -0.29
CA GLU A 22 -7.82 1.15 1.11
C GLU A 22 -6.81 1.89 2.02
N ILE A 23 -5.59 2.12 1.57
CA ILE A 23 -4.61 2.98 2.26
C ILE A 23 -5.18 4.40 2.41
N TYR A 24 -5.77 4.94 1.34
CA TYR A 24 -6.38 6.27 1.38
C TYR A 24 -7.56 6.32 2.34
N ARG A 25 -8.44 5.31 2.31
CA ARG A 25 -9.61 5.20 3.19
C ARG A 25 -9.22 5.14 4.66
N PHE A 26 -8.20 4.34 5.00
CA PHE A 26 -7.71 4.22 6.37
C PHE A 26 -6.97 5.49 6.84
N SER A 27 -6.10 6.04 6.00
CA SER A 27 -5.30 7.22 6.36
C SER A 27 -6.07 8.53 6.31
N SER A 28 -7.22 8.58 5.63
CA SER A 28 -7.96 9.81 5.30
C SER A 28 -7.07 10.91 4.68
N GLY A 29 -6.01 10.52 3.96
CA GLY A 29 -5.04 11.44 3.36
C GLY A 29 -3.95 11.97 4.30
N ALA A 30 -3.88 11.50 5.55
CA ALA A 30 -2.82 11.90 6.47
C ALA A 30 -1.48 11.24 6.08
N ALA A 31 -0.52 12.04 5.62
CA ALA A 31 0.80 11.57 5.17
C ALA A 31 1.51 10.65 6.16
N ARG A 32 1.38 10.92 7.48
CA ARG A 32 1.95 10.08 8.54
C ARG A 32 1.35 8.67 8.57
N LEU A 33 0.03 8.55 8.40
CA LEU A 33 -0.65 7.26 8.39
C LEU A 33 -0.38 6.49 7.11
N ILE A 34 -0.36 7.17 5.96
CA ILE A 34 0.03 6.57 4.68
C ILE A 34 1.42 5.93 4.79
N ASN A 35 2.41 6.69 5.25
CA ASN A 35 3.77 6.18 5.39
C ASN A 35 3.84 4.99 6.35
N LYS A 36 3.08 5.03 7.45
CA LYS A 36 3.03 3.92 8.40
C LYS A 36 2.49 2.66 7.71
N VAL A 37 1.29 2.73 7.13
CA VAL A 37 0.66 1.58 6.46
C VAL A 37 1.53 1.03 5.33
N CYS A 38 2.07 1.90 4.46
CA CYS A 38 2.93 1.46 3.37
C CYS A 38 4.18 0.73 3.86
N THR A 39 4.84 1.23 4.91
CA THR A 39 6.04 0.59 5.47
C THR A 39 5.73 -0.80 6.00
N HIS A 40 4.63 -0.94 6.74
CA HIS A 40 4.20 -2.22 7.27
C HIS A 40 3.80 -3.19 6.14
N CYS A 41 3.08 -2.72 5.11
CA CYS A 41 2.74 -3.51 3.94
C CYS A 41 3.98 -4.01 3.19
N LEU A 42 4.98 -3.16 2.97
CA LEU A 42 6.23 -3.52 2.30
C LEU A 42 7.03 -4.54 3.13
N LEU A 43 7.10 -4.35 4.45
CA LEU A 43 7.78 -5.28 5.35
C LEU A 43 7.10 -6.65 5.37
N TYR A 44 5.77 -6.67 5.43
CA TYR A 44 4.99 -7.89 5.38
C TYR A 44 5.11 -8.59 4.01
N GLY A 45 5.07 -7.84 2.91
CA GLY A 45 5.26 -8.36 1.55
C GLY A 45 6.65 -8.95 1.33
N ALA A 46 7.69 -8.30 1.86
CA ALA A 46 9.06 -8.79 1.82
C ALA A 46 9.24 -10.11 2.59
N GLN A 47 8.65 -10.21 3.78
CA GLN A 47 8.67 -11.44 4.58
C GLN A 47 7.95 -12.60 3.89
N ASN A 48 6.84 -12.32 3.20
CA ASN A 48 6.02 -13.32 2.53
C ASN A 48 6.43 -13.59 1.07
N GLN A 49 7.55 -13.02 0.60
CA GLN A 49 8.03 -13.10 -0.79
C GLN A 49 6.97 -12.70 -1.83
N ARG A 50 6.04 -11.81 -1.46
CA ARG A 50 4.97 -11.33 -2.33
C ARG A 50 5.47 -10.15 -3.15
N ARG A 51 5.36 -10.23 -4.47
CA ARG A 51 5.77 -9.17 -5.40
C ARG A 51 4.77 -8.02 -5.52
N ILE A 52 3.50 -8.25 -5.18
CA ILE A 52 2.41 -7.26 -5.29
C ILE A 52 1.64 -7.24 -3.97
N ILE A 53 1.40 -6.03 -3.45
CA ILE A 53 0.54 -5.75 -2.30
C ILE A 53 -0.90 -5.52 -2.80
N ASP A 54 -1.82 -6.40 -2.42
CA ASP A 54 -3.25 -6.28 -2.72
C ASP A 54 -4.05 -5.66 -1.55
N ASP A 55 -5.33 -5.38 -1.77
CA ASP A 55 -6.20 -4.76 -0.77
C ASP A 55 -6.42 -5.66 0.46
N HIS A 56 -6.42 -6.98 0.27
CA HIS A 56 -6.51 -7.93 1.37
C HIS A 56 -5.29 -7.85 2.29
N MET A 57 -4.09 -7.75 1.74
CA MET A 57 -2.86 -7.63 2.53
C MET A 57 -2.81 -6.29 3.28
N VAL A 58 -3.27 -5.20 2.67
CA VAL A 58 -3.42 -3.91 3.36
C VAL A 58 -4.38 -4.03 4.55
N LYS A 59 -5.56 -4.63 4.36
CA LYS A 59 -6.55 -4.84 5.44
C LYS A 59 -5.97 -5.71 6.56
N LEU A 60 -5.23 -6.75 6.21
CA LEU A 60 -4.57 -7.63 7.20
C LEU A 60 -3.55 -6.87 8.04
N VAL A 61 -2.71 -6.04 7.40
CA VAL A 61 -1.72 -5.21 8.09
C VAL A 61 -2.39 -4.17 8.98
N ILE A 62 -3.48 -3.54 8.51
CA ILE A 62 -4.25 -2.59 9.31
C ILE A 62 -4.86 -3.27 10.54
N GLN A 63 -5.44 -4.47 10.38
CA GLN A 63 -6.07 -5.20 11.48
C GLN A 63 -5.06 -5.83 12.45
N GLY A 64 -3.88 -6.25 11.97
CA GLY A 64 -2.88 -6.95 12.76
C GLY A 64 -1.86 -6.06 13.45
N GLU A 65 -1.42 -4.97 12.81
CA GLU A 65 -0.29 -4.15 13.28
C GLU A 65 -0.69 -2.70 13.66
N LEU A 66 -1.91 -2.28 13.33
CA LEU A 66 -2.43 -0.93 13.62
C LEU A 66 -3.66 -0.92 14.56
N ALA A 67 -4.00 -2.05 15.17
CA ALA A 67 -5.03 -2.16 16.22
C ALA A 67 -4.58 -1.51 17.55
#